data_AF-H1VA96-F1
#
_entry.id   AF-H1VA96-F1
#
_cell.length_a   1.000
_cell.length_b   1.000
_cell.length_c   1.000
_cell.angle_alpha   90.00
_cell.angle_beta   90.00
_cell.angle_gamma   90.00
#
_symmetry.space_group_name_H-M   'P 1'
#
loop_
_entity.id
_entity.type
_entity.pdbx_description
1 polymer ?
#
loop_
_entity_poly.entity_id
_entity_poly.type
_entity_poly.pdbx_seq_one_letter_code
_entity_poly.pdbx_strand_id
1 'polypeptide(L)'
;MAAGAAIPDNWFYAPSVYNSRVSSVVPSPQPIRRPRGVYYDGDGNPAYGPSREVDYELEMGVFVSQPVKHGEELAIEHVEEHIFGFVLLNDWSSRDLQIFEMKPLGPFHSKGSSCPPPDCCFRANLLI
;
A
#
# COMPACT_ATOMS: atom_id res chain seq x y z
N MET A 1 2.95 -13.34 19.68
CA MET A 1 1.56 -12.95 19.37
C MET A 1 1.21 -11.78 20.25
N ALA A 2 1.24 -10.55 19.74
CA ALA A 2 0.81 -9.40 20.53
C ALA A 2 -0.71 -9.43 20.61
N ALA A 3 -1.24 -9.32 21.84
CA ALA A 3 -2.66 -9.14 22.11
C ALA A 3 -3.22 -7.99 21.24
N GLY A 4 -4.41 -8.19 20.68
CA GLY A 4 -5.04 -7.28 19.72
C GLY A 4 -4.99 -5.84 20.21
N ALA A 5 -4.22 -5.01 19.51
CA ALA A 5 -4.16 -3.59 19.77
C ALA A 5 -5.59 -3.02 19.70
N ALA A 6 -5.93 -2.14 20.63
CA ALA A 6 -7.21 -1.45 20.60
C ALA A 6 -7.34 -0.71 19.26
N ILE A 7 -8.51 -0.83 18.63
CA ILE A 7 -8.82 -0.08 17.41
C ILE A 7 -8.78 1.41 17.78
N PRO A 8 -7.98 2.24 17.11
CA PRO A 8 -7.93 3.67 17.39
C PRO A 8 -9.30 4.32 17.16
N ASP A 9 -9.67 5.29 17.99
CA ASP A 9 -11.01 5.90 17.95
C ASP A 9 -11.36 6.49 16.57
N ASN A 10 -10.39 7.09 15.87
CA ASN A 10 -10.60 7.70 14.56
C ASN A 10 -11.11 6.71 13.50
N TRP A 11 -10.85 5.41 13.67
CA TRP A 11 -11.33 4.36 12.78
C TRP A 11 -12.86 4.34 12.65
N PHE A 12 -13.58 4.67 13.72
CA PHE A 12 -15.05 4.67 13.72
C PHE A 12 -15.67 5.94 13.14
N TYR A 13 -14.89 7.00 12.92
CA TYR A 13 -15.40 8.31 12.51
C TYR A 13 -14.95 8.74 11.12
N ALA A 14 -13.87 8.16 10.58
CA ALA A 14 -13.36 8.52 9.26
C ALA A 14 -12.69 7.33 8.56
N PRO A 15 -12.82 7.21 7.22
CA PRO A 15 -12.06 6.25 6.43
C PRO A 15 -10.59 6.69 6.41
N SER A 16 -9.80 6.15 7.33
CA SER A 16 -8.38 6.43 7.41
C SER A 16 -7.67 5.84 6.19
N VAL A 17 -6.97 6.69 5.44
CA VAL A 17 -6.30 6.34 4.19
C VAL A 17 -4.92 6.97 4.10
N TYR A 18 -4.09 6.47 3.18
CA TYR A 18 -2.81 7.07 2.84
C TYR A 18 -2.65 7.10 1.31
N ASN A 19 -1.81 7.99 0.80
CA ASN A 19 -1.50 8.05 -0.62
C ASN A 19 -0.47 6.98 -0.97
N SER A 20 -0.82 6.08 -1.90
CA SER A 20 0.08 5.04 -2.38
C SER A 20 0.93 5.52 -3.58
N ARG A 21 1.72 4.61 -4.16
CA ARG A 21 2.64 4.87 -5.27
C ARG A 21 2.06 4.36 -6.59
N VAL A 22 1.51 5.27 -7.40
CA VAL A 22 0.91 4.93 -8.71
C VAL A 22 1.91 4.27 -9.67
N SER A 23 3.19 4.69 -9.65
CA SER A 23 4.21 4.17 -10.58
C SER A 23 4.53 2.69 -10.41
N SER A 24 4.08 2.06 -9.33
CA SER A 24 4.31 0.65 -9.00
C SER A 24 3.05 -0.21 -9.12
N VAL A 25 1.96 0.28 -9.74
CA VAL A 25 0.80 -0.56 -10.08
C VAL A 25 1.07 -1.26 -11.42
N VAL A 26 0.86 -2.58 -11.49
CA VAL A 26 1.07 -3.38 -12.71
C VAL A 26 -0.04 -4.40 -12.92
N PRO A 27 -0.33 -4.82 -14.17
CA PRO A 27 -1.31 -5.86 -14.42
C PRO A 27 -0.79 -7.27 -14.07
N SER A 28 -1.70 -8.14 -13.66
CA SER A 28 -1.45 -9.58 -13.57
C SER A 28 -1.12 -10.17 -14.97
N PRO A 29 -0.25 -11.20 -15.08
CA PRO A 29 0.43 -11.95 -14.03
C PRO A 29 1.89 -11.50 -13.81
N GLN A 30 2.17 -10.19 -13.82
CA GLN A 30 3.55 -9.70 -13.72
C GLN A 30 4.27 -10.23 -12.45
N PRO A 31 5.49 -10.79 -12.58
CA PRO A 31 6.24 -11.28 -11.43
C PRO A 31 6.71 -10.12 -10.53
N ILE A 32 6.63 -10.35 -9.22
CA ILE A 32 7.08 -9.39 -8.19
C ILE A 32 8.42 -9.83 -7.62
N ARG A 33 9.38 -8.90 -7.55
CA ARG A 33 10.70 -9.14 -6.97
C ARG A 33 10.65 -8.85 -5.48
N ARG A 34 11.26 -9.73 -4.68
CA ARG A 34 11.43 -9.48 -3.24
C ARG A 34 12.14 -8.13 -3.02
N PRO A 35 11.53 -7.20 -2.28
CA PRO A 35 12.11 -5.88 -2.05
C PRO A 35 13.29 -5.99 -1.10
N ARG A 36 14.11 -4.94 -1.13
CA ARG A 36 15.23 -4.73 -0.23
C ARG A 36 15.06 -3.40 0.45
N GLY A 37 15.38 -3.34 1.73
CA GLY A 37 15.20 -2.13 2.51
C GLY A 37 15.88 -2.25 3.86
N VAL A 38 15.65 -1.23 4.69
CA VAL A 38 16.13 -1.21 6.06
C VAL A 38 15.04 -1.82 6.96
N TYR A 39 15.44 -2.70 7.86
CA TYR A 39 14.60 -3.33 8.88
C TYR A 39 15.38 -3.41 10.20
N TYR A 40 14.69 -3.73 11.29
CA TYR A 40 15.34 -4.04 12.57
C TYR A 40 15.80 -5.50 12.57
N ASP A 41 17.08 -5.75 12.87
CA ASP A 41 17.60 -7.09 13.06
C ASP A 41 17.16 -7.70 14.41
N GLY A 42 17.63 -8.91 14.70
CA GLY A 42 17.24 -9.64 15.93
C GLY A 42 17.67 -8.94 17.22
N ASP A 43 18.66 -8.06 17.16
CA ASP A 43 19.17 -7.26 18.28
C ASP A 43 18.54 -5.85 18.31
N GLY A 44 17.62 -5.55 17.38
CA GLY A 44 16.95 -4.25 17.26
C GLY A 44 17.78 -3.18 16.53
N ASN A 45 18.90 -3.54 15.89
CA ASN A 45 19.71 -2.60 15.12
C ASN A 45 19.19 -2.48 13.68
N PRO A 46 19.28 -1.29 13.05
CA PRO A 46 18.95 -1.13 11.64
C PRO A 46 19.91 -1.94 10.75
N ALA A 47 19.37 -2.78 9.88
CA ALA A 47 20.10 -3.57 8.90
C ALA A 47 19.49 -3.42 7.51
N TYR A 48 20.32 -3.37 6.47
CA TYR A 48 19.86 -3.34 5.07
C TYR A 48 19.94 -4.74 4.44
N GLY A 49 18.87 -5.17 3.78
CA GLY A 49 18.86 -6.46 3.11
C GLY A 49 17.54 -6.79 2.42
N PRO A 50 17.39 -8.00 1.86
CA PRO A 50 16.10 -8.46 1.35
C PRO A 50 15.08 -8.57 2.49
N SER A 51 13.84 -8.18 2.22
CA SER A 51 12.74 -8.33 3.18
C SER A 51 12.56 -9.80 3.54
N ARG A 52 12.39 -10.05 4.84
CA ARG A 52 12.18 -11.35 5.48
C ARG A 52 10.70 -11.68 5.62
N GLU A 53 9.84 -10.66 5.62
CA GLU A 53 8.39 -10.76 5.88
C GLU A 53 7.58 -10.14 4.74
N VAL A 54 7.64 -10.78 3.57
CA VAL A 54 6.80 -10.39 2.43
C VAL A 54 5.43 -11.04 2.56
N ASP A 55 4.40 -10.22 2.41
CA ASP A 55 3.01 -10.57 2.62
C ASP A 55 2.13 -10.02 1.49
N TYR A 56 0.94 -10.60 1.31
CA TYR A 56 -0.07 -10.12 0.38
C TYR A 56 -1.24 -9.50 1.14
N GLU A 57 -1.86 -8.47 0.57
CA GLU A 57 -3.12 -7.92 1.06
C GLU A 57 -4.14 -8.03 -0.07
N LEU A 58 -5.20 -8.81 0.16
CA LEU A 58 -6.31 -8.90 -0.78
C LEU A 58 -7.19 -7.67 -0.63
N GLU A 59 -7.23 -6.86 -1.68
CA GLU A 59 -8.02 -5.64 -1.76
C GLU A 59 -8.91 -5.62 -3.01
N MET A 60 -9.84 -4.66 -3.03
CA MET A 60 -10.61 -4.30 -4.21
C MET A 60 -10.29 -2.85 -4.60
N GLY A 61 -9.88 -2.65 -5.85
CA GLY A 61 -9.69 -1.33 -6.42
C GLY A 61 -10.96 -0.83 -7.11
N VAL A 62 -11.09 0.49 -7.21
CA VAL A 62 -12.17 1.17 -7.94
C VAL A 62 -11.54 2.11 -8.96
N PHE A 63 -11.99 2.03 -10.22
CA PHE A 63 -11.63 3.00 -11.24
C PHE A 63 -12.62 4.17 -11.23
N VAL A 64 -12.11 5.39 -11.10
CA VAL A 64 -12.89 6.63 -11.17
C VAL A 64 -12.86 7.15 -12.61
N SER A 65 -14.01 7.23 -13.28
CA SER A 65 -14.12 7.70 -14.69
C SER A 65 -14.36 9.20 -14.81
N GLN A 66 -15.07 9.79 -13.85
CA GLN A 66 -15.45 11.20 -13.89
C GLN A 66 -14.61 11.99 -12.87
N PRO A 67 -13.76 12.93 -13.31
CA PRO A 67 -12.93 13.70 -12.39
C PRO A 67 -13.77 14.73 -11.64
N VAL A 68 -13.47 14.92 -10.34
CA VAL A 68 -13.97 16.04 -9.55
C VAL A 68 -13.04 17.23 -9.77
N LYS A 69 -13.59 18.43 -10.01
CA LYS A 69 -12.77 19.63 -10.21
C LYS A 69 -12.02 19.97 -8.93
N HIS A 70 -10.84 20.54 -9.09
CA HIS A 70 -10.02 20.94 -7.95
C HIS A 70 -10.76 21.95 -7.06
N GLY A 71 -10.85 21.64 -5.77
CA GLY A 71 -11.55 22.46 -4.78
C GLY A 71 -13.06 22.22 -4.68
N GLU A 72 -13.62 21.33 -5.49
CA GLU A 72 -15.02 20.91 -5.39
C GLU A 72 -15.14 19.60 -4.58
N GLU A 73 -16.30 19.41 -3.94
CA GLU A 73 -16.65 18.19 -3.21
C GLU A 73 -17.63 17.35 -4.03
N LEU A 74 -17.58 16.02 -3.85
CA LEU A 74 -18.53 15.08 -4.44
C LEU A 74 -19.57 14.70 -3.38
N ALA A 75 -20.84 15.03 -3.62
CA ALA A 75 -21.92 14.58 -2.75
C ALA A 75 -22.09 13.05 -2.85
N ILE A 76 -22.41 12.42 -1.71
CA ILE A 76 -22.42 10.96 -1.59
C ILE A 76 -23.41 10.29 -2.55
N GLU A 77 -24.50 10.99 -2.87
CA GLU A 77 -25.56 10.54 -3.76
C GLU A 77 -25.09 10.38 -5.22
N HIS A 78 -24.00 11.05 -5.61
CA HIS A 78 -23.46 11.02 -6.96
C HIS A 78 -22.25 10.09 -7.12
N VAL A 79 -21.77 9.44 -6.04
CA VAL A 79 -20.54 8.63 -6.08
C VAL A 79 -20.62 7.50 -7.11
N GLU A 80 -21.76 6.84 -7.24
CA GLU A 80 -21.95 5.73 -8.19
C GLU A 80 -21.72 6.16 -9.64
N GLU A 81 -22.09 7.39 -10.01
CA GLU A 81 -21.91 7.93 -11.36
C GLU A 81 -20.43 8.13 -11.73
N HIS A 82 -19.56 8.24 -10.72
CA HIS A 82 -18.11 8.39 -10.88
C HIS A 82 -17.36 7.06 -10.95
N ILE A 83 -18.01 5.93 -10.63
CA ILE A 83 -17.39 4.60 -10.62
C ILE A 83 -17.49 3.96 -12.01
N PHE A 84 -16.34 3.70 -12.64
CA PHE A 84 -16.27 2.95 -13.89
C PHE A 84 -16.42 1.45 -13.69
N GLY A 85 -15.78 0.92 -12.65
CA GLY A 85 -15.72 -0.51 -12.38
C GLY A 85 -14.74 -0.86 -11.27
N PHE A 86 -14.70 -2.15 -10.96
CA PHE A 86 -13.92 -2.73 -9.87
C PHE A 86 -12.89 -3.70 -10.40
N VAL A 87 -11.88 -3.95 -9.58
CA VAL A 87 -10.76 -4.84 -9.85
C VAL A 87 -10.32 -5.49 -8.57
N LEU A 88 -9.74 -6.68 -8.66
CA LEU A 88 -8.99 -7.24 -7.55
C LEU A 88 -7.62 -6.58 -7.50
N LEU A 89 -7.15 -6.27 -6.30
CA LEU A 89 -5.86 -5.64 -6.09
C LEU A 89 -5.09 -6.42 -5.02
N ASN A 90 -3.84 -6.75 -5.31
CA ASN A 90 -2.94 -7.28 -4.30
C ASN A 90 -1.95 -6.18 -3.89
N ASP A 91 -2.13 -5.62 -2.69
CA ASP A 91 -1.23 -4.64 -2.09
C ASP A 91 -0.11 -5.36 -1.32
N TRP A 92 0.86 -5.86 -2.09
CA TRP A 92 2.03 -6.51 -1.54
C TRP A 92 2.67 -5.65 -0.46
N SER A 93 3.06 -6.29 0.65
CA SER A 93 3.58 -5.61 1.84
C SER A 93 4.86 -6.27 2.37
N SER A 94 5.87 -5.47 2.71
CA SER A 94 7.07 -5.94 3.40
C SER A 94 7.00 -5.53 4.86
N ARG A 95 6.50 -6.42 5.72
CA ARG A 95 6.12 -6.09 7.10
C ARG A 95 7.29 -5.64 7.95
N ASP A 96 8.45 -6.26 7.76
CA ASP A 96 9.70 -5.91 8.43
C ASP A 96 10.19 -4.50 8.06
N LEU A 97 10.13 -4.14 6.77
CA LEU A 97 10.40 -2.78 6.30
C LEU A 97 9.34 -1.79 6.81
N GLN A 98 8.08 -2.23 6.83
CA GLN A 98 6.94 -1.41 7.23
C GLN A 98 7.07 -1.01 8.70
N ILE A 99 7.35 -1.97 9.58
CA ILE A 99 7.54 -1.71 11.01
C ILE A 99 8.67 -0.70 11.25
N PHE A 100 9.74 -0.77 10.46
CA PHE A 100 10.87 0.15 10.55
C PHE A 100 10.50 1.60 10.17
N GLU A 101 9.70 1.80 9.12
CA GLU A 101 9.41 3.14 8.58
C GLU A 101 8.06 3.75 9.00
N MET A 102 7.13 2.94 9.52
CA MET A 102 5.71 3.31 9.73
C MET A 102 5.51 4.61 10.52
N LYS A 103 6.39 4.89 11.48
CA LYS A 103 6.25 6.05 12.37
C LYS A 103 7.23 7.16 11.96
N PRO A 104 6.79 8.43 11.85
CA PRO A 104 5.42 8.93 12.05
C PRO A 104 4.59 9.06 10.75
N LEU A 105 5.20 8.80 9.58
CA LEU A 105 4.64 9.22 8.28
C LEU A 105 3.77 8.17 7.59
N GLY A 106 3.63 6.98 8.17
CA GLY A 106 2.92 5.87 7.56
C GLY A 106 3.81 5.00 6.65
N PRO A 107 3.22 4.02 5.96
CA PRO A 107 3.96 3.10 5.10
C PRO A 107 4.42 3.80 3.82
N PHE A 108 5.63 3.47 3.37
CA PHE A 108 6.24 4.05 2.17
C PHE A 108 6.97 3.01 1.33
N HIS A 109 8.24 2.70 1.61
CA HIS A 109 9.01 1.72 0.83
C HIS A 109 8.51 0.29 1.01
N SER A 110 7.89 -0.01 2.13
CA SER A 110 7.25 -1.29 2.41
C SER A 110 6.06 -1.61 1.51
N LYS A 111 5.51 -0.60 0.81
CA LYS A 111 4.37 -0.71 -0.12
C LYS A 111 4.72 -0.29 -1.56
N GLY A 112 5.60 0.70 -1.73
CA GLY A 112 6.00 1.24 -3.05
C GLY A 112 7.39 0.84 -3.57
N SER A 113 8.13 0.05 -2.78
CA SER A 113 9.57 -0.30 -2.86
C SER A 113 10.56 0.67 -3.50
N SER A 114 11.47 1.08 -2.64
CA SER A 114 12.80 1.53 -2.99
C SER A 114 13.64 0.37 -3.56
N CYS A 115 14.28 0.61 -4.69
CA CYS A 115 15.49 -0.09 -5.14
C CYS A 115 16.24 0.89 -6.07
N PRO A 116 17.59 0.92 -6.07
CA PRO A 116 18.31 1.66 -7.09
C PRO A 116 18.11 1.00 -8.48
N PRO A 117 18.07 1.77 -9.57
CA PRO A 117 18.02 1.23 -10.93
C PRO A 117 19.17 0.25 -11.18
N PRO A 118 18.98 -0.80 -12.02
CA PRO A 118 17.86 -0.98 -12.95
C PRO A 118 16.67 -1.82 -12.42
N ASP A 119 16.71 -2.27 -11.17
CA ASP A 119 15.90 -3.41 -10.70
C ASP A 119 14.90 -3.05 -9.57
N CYS A 120 13.90 -2.20 -9.84
CA CYS A 120 12.82 -1.91 -8.89
C CYS A 120 11.59 -2.78 -9.14
N CYS A 121 11.17 -3.68 -8.25
CA CYS A 121 9.86 -4.35 -8.41
C CYS A 121 9.23 -4.91 -7.11
N PHE A 122 8.83 -4.07 -6.16
CA PHE A 122 7.63 -4.35 -5.35
C PHE A 122 6.50 -3.51 -5.90
N ARG A 123 5.41 -4.17 -6.28
CA ARG A 123 4.39 -3.60 -7.16
C ARG A 123 3.04 -4.15 -6.77
N ALA A 124 2.03 -3.31 -6.67
CA ALA A 124 0.65 -3.76 -6.49
C ALA A 124 0.17 -4.38 -7.81
N ASN A 125 -0.42 -5.59 -7.73
CA ASN A 125 -0.94 -6.27 -8.91
C ASN A 125 -2.43 -5.98 -9.09
N LEU A 126 -2.79 -5.46 -10.26
CA LEU A 126 -4.15 -5.33 -10.75
C LEU A 126 -4.57 -6.65 -11.39
N LEU A 127 -5.55 -7.30 -10.79
CA LEU A 127 -6.24 -8.46 -11.32
C LEU A 127 -7.54 -7.95 -11.97
N ILE A 128 -7.50 -7.84 -13.30
CA ILE A 128 -8.67 -7.53 -14.15
C ILE A 128 -9.47 -8.81 -14.35
#